data_AF-A0A3S1AHG3-F1
#
_entry.id   AF-A0A3S1AHG3-F1
#
_cell.length_a   1.000
_cell.length_b   1.000
_cell.length_c   1.000
_cell.angle_alpha   90.00
_cell.angle_beta   90.00
_cell.angle_gamma   90.00
#
_symmetry.space_group_name_H-M   'P 1'
#
loop_
_entity.id
_entity.type
_entity.pdbx_description
1 polymer ?
#
loop_
_entity_poly.entity_id
_entity_poly.type
_entity_poly.pdbx_seq_one_letter_code
_entity_poly.pdbx_strand_id
1 'polypeptide(L)'
;MSTEQYEQSRTCDSCGYEEKRLLDELSAAFEQTRAWGEPCPQCGSTEFSESASMPGLSRSVLSIWATNDGLSFSQQDEDLVIASRDNLELILEFLDSPSTHIWKRRVLASALHVLWYNAYPKTSQVAGFTFTYEIDSLDDDFLSDEEDITFEEYEDDSCCFQQVSPESFYDEEFAAKVAEEINKRAPLFIELGADSAEEFGNPLWYLHDYLREAFEKYAGKSTN
;
A
#
# COMPACT_ATOMS: atom_id res chain seq x y z
N MET A 1 5.53 20.86 -18.45
CA MET A 1 4.12 20.86 -18.05
C MET A 1 3.35 20.19 -19.16
N SER A 2 2.83 18.98 -18.93
CA SER A 2 1.98 18.29 -19.91
C SER A 2 0.73 19.14 -20.17
N THR A 3 0.21 19.11 -21.40
CA THR A 3 -1.09 19.72 -21.74
C THR A 3 -2.24 18.71 -21.62
N GLU A 4 -1.96 17.50 -21.14
CA GLU A 4 -2.97 16.48 -20.90
C GLU A 4 -3.89 16.90 -19.77
N GLN A 5 -5.18 16.57 -19.95
CA GLN A 5 -6.23 16.81 -18.99
C GLN A 5 -6.72 15.48 -18.45
N TYR A 6 -6.92 15.43 -17.14
CA TYR A 6 -7.36 14.25 -16.42
C TYR A 6 -8.84 14.41 -16.05
N GLU A 7 -9.66 13.46 -16.47
CA GLU A 7 -11.08 13.46 -16.13
C GLU A 7 -11.27 12.94 -14.70
N GLN A 8 -12.08 13.67 -13.94
CA GLN A 8 -12.66 13.22 -12.68
C GLN A 8 -14.18 13.36 -12.77
N SER A 9 -14.89 12.33 -12.32
CA SER A 9 -16.34 12.32 -12.25
C SER A 9 -16.84 11.83 -10.90
N ARG A 10 -18.03 12.29 -10.54
CA ARG A 10 -18.76 11.80 -9.39
C ARG A 10 -20.25 11.67 -9.70
N THR A 11 -20.89 10.71 -9.07
CA THR A 11 -22.32 10.48 -9.17
C THR A 11 -22.93 10.53 -7.78
N CYS A 12 -23.95 11.36 -7.59
CA CYS A 12 -24.64 11.45 -6.30
C CYS A 12 -25.47 10.20 -6.06
N ASP A 13 -25.19 9.51 -4.95
CA ASP A 13 -25.84 8.23 -4.63
C ASP A 13 -27.34 8.40 -4.27
N SER A 14 -27.74 9.62 -3.89
CA SER A 14 -29.12 9.92 -3.49
C SER A 14 -30.06 10.25 -4.65
N CYS A 15 -29.58 10.91 -5.71
CA CYS A 15 -30.43 11.38 -6.81
C CYS A 15 -29.92 11.02 -8.21
N GLY A 16 -28.74 10.40 -8.32
CA GLY A 16 -28.14 10.01 -9.59
C GLY A 16 -27.58 11.18 -10.42
N TYR A 17 -27.48 12.39 -9.85
CA TYR A 17 -26.87 13.51 -10.53
C TYR A 17 -25.38 13.24 -10.79
N GLU A 18 -24.96 13.36 -12.04
CA GLU A 18 -23.57 13.18 -12.47
C GLU A 18 -22.90 14.52 -12.73
N GLU A 19 -21.65 14.63 -12.28
CA GLU A 19 -20.80 15.79 -12.53
C GLU A 19 -19.41 15.32 -12.98
N LYS A 20 -18.81 16.09 -13.91
CA LYS A 20 -17.47 15.84 -14.42
C LYS A 20 -16.66 17.12 -14.45
N ARG A 21 -15.36 17.01 -14.16
CA ARG A 21 -14.39 18.09 -14.34
C ARG A 21 -13.10 17.58 -14.95
N LEU A 22 -12.37 18.50 -15.57
CA LEU A 22 -11.04 18.26 -16.12
C LEU A 22 -10.02 18.93 -15.21
N LEU A 23 -9.00 18.16 -14.82
CA LEU A 23 -7.91 18.59 -13.96
C LEU A 23 -6.60 18.62 -14.75
N ASP A 24 -5.70 19.53 -14.38
CA ASP A 24 -4.31 19.43 -14.81
C ASP A 24 -3.56 18.31 -14.05
N GLU A 25 -2.36 17.98 -14.52
CA GLU A 25 -1.51 16.92 -13.97
C GLU A 25 -1.31 17.04 -12.44
N LEU A 26 -1.07 18.25 -11.91
CA LEU A 26 -0.79 18.42 -10.49
C LEU A 26 -2.07 18.33 -9.66
N SER A 27 -3.16 18.94 -10.14
CA SER A 27 -4.46 18.84 -9.48
C SER A 27 -4.97 17.40 -9.42
N ALA A 28 -4.72 16.60 -10.44
CA ALA A 28 -5.15 15.20 -10.50
C ALA A 28 -4.26 14.25 -9.68
N ALA A 29 -2.97 14.58 -9.51
CA ALA A 29 -2.01 13.72 -8.84
C ALA A 29 -2.31 13.51 -7.34
N PHE A 30 -2.73 14.58 -6.64
CA PHE A 30 -2.84 14.56 -5.18
C PHE A 30 -4.29 14.50 -4.69
N GLU A 31 -4.51 13.76 -3.62
CA GLU A 31 -5.82 13.58 -3.01
C GLU A 31 -6.42 14.91 -2.51
N GLN A 32 -5.57 15.75 -1.91
CA GLN A 32 -5.98 17.05 -1.36
C GLN A 32 -6.45 18.01 -2.46
N THR A 33 -5.87 17.93 -3.65
CA THR A 33 -6.21 18.82 -4.77
C THR A 33 -7.34 18.29 -5.63
N ARG A 34 -7.53 16.96 -5.70
CA ARG A 34 -8.62 16.33 -6.46
C ARG A 34 -9.88 16.11 -5.64
N ALA A 35 -9.88 16.37 -4.33
CA ALA A 35 -11.09 16.23 -3.52
C ALA A 35 -12.23 17.14 -4.04
N TRP A 36 -13.46 16.68 -3.90
CA TRP A 36 -14.65 17.50 -4.06
C TRP A 36 -15.02 18.15 -2.72
N GLY A 37 -15.34 19.45 -2.72
CA GLY A 37 -15.72 20.17 -1.49
C GLY A 37 -17.21 20.45 -1.39
N GLU A 38 -17.91 20.41 -2.53
CA GLU A 38 -19.28 20.90 -2.67
C GLU A 38 -20.31 19.76 -2.55
N PRO A 39 -21.44 19.97 -1.85
CA PRO A 39 -22.55 19.03 -1.83
C PRO A 39 -23.25 18.95 -3.19
N CYS A 40 -24.11 17.96 -3.37
CA CYS A 40 -24.86 17.75 -4.61
C CYS A 40 -25.72 18.98 -4.92
N PRO A 41 -25.60 19.60 -6.11
CA PRO A 41 -26.35 20.80 -6.45
C PRO A 41 -27.87 20.55 -6.61
N GLN A 42 -28.29 19.30 -6.81
CA GLN A 42 -29.70 18.95 -6.98
C GLN A 42 -30.42 18.62 -5.67
N CYS A 43 -29.78 17.89 -4.76
CA CYS A 43 -30.43 17.39 -3.54
C CYS A 43 -29.71 17.76 -2.23
N GLY A 44 -28.54 18.38 -2.30
CA GLY A 44 -27.74 18.77 -1.13
C GLY A 44 -27.02 17.61 -0.43
N SER A 45 -27.12 16.37 -0.94
CA SER A 45 -26.42 15.21 -0.38
C SER A 45 -24.89 15.34 -0.49
N THR A 46 -24.17 14.75 0.46
CA THR A 46 -22.70 14.64 0.49
C THR A 46 -22.19 13.26 0.10
N GLU A 47 -23.09 12.32 -0.18
CA GLU A 47 -22.75 10.94 -0.55
C GLU A 47 -22.58 10.82 -2.06
N PHE A 48 -21.40 10.34 -2.47
CA PHE A 48 -21.02 10.21 -3.87
C PHE A 48 -20.20 8.95 -4.14
N SER A 49 -20.45 8.35 -5.29
CA SER A 49 -19.54 7.44 -5.96
C SER A 49 -18.59 8.23 -6.86
N GLU A 50 -17.28 8.11 -6.66
CA GLU A 50 -16.27 8.89 -7.38
C GLU A 50 -15.37 8.03 -8.28
N SER A 51 -14.92 8.60 -9.39
CA SER A 51 -13.88 8.01 -10.23
C SER A 51 -12.96 9.11 -10.76
N ALA A 52 -11.64 8.89 -10.69
CA ALA A 52 -10.65 9.82 -11.17
C ALA A 52 -9.60 9.10 -12.02
N SER A 53 -9.26 9.66 -13.17
CA SER A 53 -8.05 9.29 -13.88
C SER A 53 -6.85 9.93 -13.19
N MET A 54 -5.86 9.10 -12.83
CA MET A 54 -4.63 9.59 -12.19
C MET A 54 -3.50 9.70 -13.21
N PRO A 55 -2.68 10.77 -13.13
CA PRO A 55 -1.45 10.86 -13.91
C PRO A 55 -0.49 9.74 -13.53
N GLY A 56 0.28 9.28 -14.50
CA GLY A 56 1.48 8.50 -14.22
C GLY A 56 2.46 9.31 -13.38
N LEU A 57 3.31 8.62 -12.62
CA LEU A 57 4.30 9.28 -11.78
C LEU A 57 5.35 9.97 -12.66
N SER A 58 5.46 11.30 -12.54
CA SER A 58 6.45 12.09 -13.28
C SER A 58 7.43 12.75 -12.31
N ARG A 59 8.65 13.05 -12.79
CA ARG A 59 9.66 13.77 -11.98
C ARG A 59 9.11 15.11 -11.46
N SER A 60 8.31 15.82 -12.26
CA SER A 60 7.67 17.07 -11.83
C SER A 60 6.70 16.85 -10.68
N VAL A 61 5.82 15.86 -10.77
CA VAL A 61 4.85 15.52 -9.72
C VAL A 61 5.59 15.11 -8.43
N LEU A 62 6.57 14.20 -8.53
CA LEU A 62 7.38 13.77 -7.38
C LEU A 62 8.17 14.92 -6.76
N SER A 63 8.70 15.85 -7.55
CA SER A 63 9.48 16.98 -7.01
C SER A 63 8.66 17.89 -6.08
N ILE A 64 7.39 18.10 -6.41
CA ILE A 64 6.47 18.88 -5.58
C ILE A 64 6.09 18.09 -4.34
N TRP A 65 5.71 16.82 -4.53
CA TRP A 65 5.36 15.91 -3.45
C TRP A 65 6.48 15.73 -2.42
N ALA A 66 7.71 15.52 -2.87
CA ALA A 66 8.87 15.19 -2.06
C ALA A 66 9.22 16.28 -1.03
N THR A 67 8.77 17.52 -1.24
CA THR A 67 9.06 18.67 -0.38
C THR A 67 7.83 19.21 0.34
N ASN A 68 6.67 18.58 0.16
CA ASN A 68 5.40 19.06 0.69
C ASN A 68 4.65 17.94 1.43
N ASP A 69 4.70 17.98 2.76
CA ASP A 69 4.03 17.02 3.64
C ASP A 69 2.51 17.09 3.58
N GLY A 70 1.93 18.18 3.07
CA GLY A 70 0.49 18.33 2.92
C GLY A 70 -0.08 17.62 1.70
N LEU A 71 0.76 17.05 0.84
CA LEU A 71 0.33 16.36 -0.38
C LEU A 71 0.50 14.86 -0.23
N SER A 72 -0.52 14.10 -0.62
CA SER A 72 -0.44 12.65 -0.75
C SER A 72 -1.06 12.17 -2.05
N PHE A 73 -0.51 11.12 -2.66
CA PHE A 73 -1.16 10.46 -3.81
C PHE A 73 -2.39 9.67 -3.37
N SER A 74 -2.29 9.04 -2.20
CA SER A 74 -3.36 8.35 -1.47
C SER A 74 -3.03 8.43 0.02
N GLN A 75 -4.00 8.75 0.88
CA GLN A 75 -3.79 8.77 2.33
C GLN A 75 -3.63 7.37 2.92
N GLN A 76 -4.15 6.34 2.25
CA GLN A 76 -4.15 4.96 2.72
C GLN A 76 -3.04 4.13 2.09
N ASP A 77 -2.88 4.24 0.76
CA ASP A 77 -2.11 3.31 -0.07
C ASP A 77 -1.06 4.04 -0.91
N GLU A 78 -0.39 5.03 -0.32
CA GLU A 78 0.54 5.90 -1.07
C GLU A 78 1.70 5.14 -1.72
N ASP A 79 2.27 4.20 -0.96
CA ASP A 79 3.35 3.32 -1.39
C ASP A 79 2.91 2.39 -2.53
N LEU A 80 1.70 1.83 -2.47
CA LEU A 80 1.13 1.00 -3.55
C LEU A 80 0.93 1.79 -4.84
N VAL A 81 0.47 3.04 -4.75
CA VAL A 81 0.32 3.93 -5.91
C VAL A 81 1.68 4.21 -6.58
N ILE A 82 2.73 4.35 -5.77
CA ILE A 82 4.09 4.66 -6.28
C ILE A 82 4.77 3.39 -6.84
N ALA A 83 4.49 2.22 -6.28
CA ALA A 83 5.16 0.94 -6.54
C ALA A 83 4.86 0.31 -7.92
N SER A 84 5.19 1.03 -8.99
CA SER A 84 5.22 0.52 -10.37
C SER A 84 6.65 0.30 -10.86
N ARG A 85 6.86 -0.72 -11.68
CA ARG A 85 8.19 -1.06 -12.23
C ARG A 85 8.79 0.07 -13.05
N ASP A 86 7.94 0.80 -13.77
CA ASP A 86 8.33 1.97 -14.57
C ASP A 86 8.82 3.15 -13.71
N ASN A 87 8.49 3.14 -12.41
CA ASN A 87 8.85 4.19 -11.47
C ASN A 87 10.17 3.91 -10.72
N LEU A 88 10.80 2.74 -10.90
CA LEU A 88 11.96 2.33 -10.09
C LEU A 88 13.06 3.40 -10.06
N GLU A 89 13.47 3.92 -11.22
CA GLU A 89 14.54 4.91 -11.30
C GLU A 89 14.15 6.24 -10.62
N LEU A 90 12.87 6.64 -10.70
CA LEU A 90 12.37 7.81 -9.98
C LEU A 90 12.33 7.59 -8.46
N ILE A 91 11.90 6.40 -8.02
CA ILE A 91 11.88 6.03 -6.60
C ILE A 91 13.30 6.14 -6.03
N LEU A 92 14.29 5.54 -6.69
CA LEU A 92 15.68 5.57 -6.24
C LEU A 92 16.26 6.99 -6.24
N GLU A 93 16.00 7.77 -7.30
CA GLU A 93 16.44 9.17 -7.39
C GLU A 93 15.94 10.01 -6.19
N PHE A 94 14.65 9.92 -5.86
CA PHE A 94 14.08 10.72 -4.79
C PHE A 94 14.35 10.15 -3.40
N LEU A 95 14.57 8.84 -3.28
CA LEU A 95 14.96 8.19 -2.02
C LEU A 95 16.36 8.66 -1.59
N ASP A 96 17.30 8.77 -2.54
CA ASP A 96 18.67 9.23 -2.27
C ASP A 96 18.78 10.76 -2.16
N SER A 97 17.74 11.49 -2.56
CA SER A 97 17.79 12.94 -2.59
C SER A 97 17.71 13.56 -1.17
N PRO A 98 18.71 14.35 -0.75
CA PRO A 98 18.70 15.01 0.56
C PRO A 98 17.58 16.05 0.71
N SER A 99 16.99 16.52 -0.39
CA SER A 99 15.88 17.47 -0.37
C SER A 99 14.52 16.82 -0.15
N THR A 100 14.41 15.49 -0.34
CA THR A 100 13.17 14.76 -0.07
C THR A 100 12.95 14.68 1.42
N HIS A 101 11.74 15.03 1.87
CA HIS A 101 11.36 15.00 3.26
C HIS A 101 11.41 13.57 3.83
N ILE A 102 11.75 13.44 5.12
CA ILE A 102 12.01 12.16 5.76
C ILE A 102 10.80 11.20 5.66
N TRP A 103 9.58 11.70 5.87
CA TRP A 103 8.36 10.89 5.74
C TRP A 103 8.13 10.42 4.31
N LYS A 104 8.47 11.26 3.32
CA LYS A 104 8.35 10.89 1.91
C LYS A 104 9.39 9.84 1.52
N ARG A 105 10.61 9.90 2.06
CA ARG A 105 11.60 8.82 1.89
C ARG A 105 11.13 7.51 2.50
N ARG A 106 10.42 7.53 3.64
CA ARG A 106 9.79 6.32 4.20
C ARG A 106 8.76 5.72 3.23
N VAL A 107 7.90 6.54 2.62
CA VAL A 107 6.95 6.07 1.61
C VAL A 107 7.66 5.47 0.39
N LEU A 108 8.73 6.11 -0.11
CA LEU A 108 9.54 5.58 -1.22
C LEU A 108 10.25 4.27 -0.86
N ALA A 109 10.74 4.16 0.38
CA ALA A 109 11.30 2.92 0.91
C ALA A 109 10.25 1.79 0.91
N SER A 110 9.03 2.07 1.38
CA SER A 110 7.93 1.11 1.35
C SER A 110 7.57 0.70 -0.08
N ALA A 111 7.47 1.67 -1.01
CA ALA A 111 7.19 1.38 -2.42
C ALA A 111 8.27 0.46 -3.05
N LEU A 112 9.54 0.64 -2.69
CA LEU A 112 10.63 -0.24 -3.14
C LEU A 112 10.48 -1.67 -2.62
N HIS A 113 9.99 -1.85 -1.39
CA HIS A 113 9.69 -3.17 -0.81
C HIS A 113 8.49 -3.82 -1.49
N VAL A 114 7.44 -3.06 -1.79
CA VAL A 114 6.28 -3.55 -2.57
C VAL A 114 6.74 -4.04 -3.94
N LEU A 115 7.62 -3.29 -4.62
CA LEU A 115 8.21 -3.72 -5.90
C LEU A 115 8.99 -5.03 -5.78
N TRP A 116 9.79 -5.17 -4.73
CA TRP A 116 10.54 -6.40 -4.46
C TRP A 116 9.61 -7.57 -4.18
N TYR A 117 8.61 -7.39 -3.31
CA TYR A 117 7.65 -8.43 -2.94
C TYR A 117 6.81 -8.89 -4.15
N ASN A 118 6.30 -7.95 -4.95
CA ASN A 118 5.54 -8.28 -6.15
C ASN A 118 6.39 -9.03 -7.20
N ALA A 119 7.69 -8.80 -7.21
CA ALA A 119 8.63 -9.52 -8.06
C ALA A 119 9.08 -10.88 -7.47
N TYR A 120 8.74 -11.20 -6.22
CA TYR A 120 9.26 -12.36 -5.48
C TYR A 120 8.17 -13.18 -4.74
N PRO A 121 7.69 -14.31 -5.28
CA PRO A 121 6.65 -15.12 -4.63
C PRO A 121 7.17 -16.28 -3.77
N LYS A 122 8.49 -16.56 -3.74
CA LYS A 122 9.01 -17.78 -3.11
C LYS A 122 9.17 -17.71 -1.58
N THR A 123 8.98 -16.56 -0.94
CA THR A 123 8.97 -16.43 0.53
C THR A 123 7.57 -16.29 1.12
N SER A 124 6.54 -15.97 0.32
CA SER A 124 5.16 -15.87 0.82
C SER A 124 4.44 -17.21 0.98
N GLN A 125 4.98 -18.31 0.44
CA GLN A 125 4.46 -19.68 0.67
C GLN A 125 5.26 -20.51 1.69
N VAL A 126 6.43 -20.05 2.15
CA VAL A 126 7.22 -20.76 3.19
C VAL A 126 6.91 -20.25 4.60
N ALA A 127 6.27 -19.08 4.72
CA ALA A 127 5.70 -18.62 5.97
C ALA A 127 4.21 -18.99 6.03
N GLY A 128 3.93 -20.29 6.18
CA GLY A 128 2.68 -20.74 6.79
C GLY A 128 2.63 -20.19 8.22
N PHE A 129 2.20 -18.94 8.35
CA PHE A 129 1.96 -18.29 9.63
C PHE A 129 0.76 -18.97 10.29
N THR A 130 1.06 -19.96 11.12
CA THR A 130 0.18 -20.30 12.23
C THR A 130 0.49 -19.27 13.30
N PHE A 131 -0.42 -18.34 13.57
CA PHE A 131 -0.31 -17.50 14.77
C PHE A 131 -0.49 -18.43 15.98
N THR A 132 0.60 -19.02 16.47
CA THR A 132 0.65 -19.43 17.87
C THR A 132 0.93 -18.16 18.65
N TYR A 133 -0.15 -17.46 19.04
CA TYR A 133 -0.06 -16.62 20.21
C TYR A 133 0.31 -17.57 21.35
N GLU A 134 1.54 -17.49 21.85
CA GLU A 134 1.79 -17.84 23.24
C GLU A 134 1.00 -16.82 24.05
N ILE A 135 -0.28 -17.12 24.26
CA ILE A 135 -1.01 -16.56 25.39
C ILE A 135 -0.22 -17.09 26.57
N ASP A 136 0.43 -16.20 27.32
CA ASP A 136 0.86 -16.49 28.68
C ASP A 136 -0.40 -16.92 29.45
N SER A 137 -0.70 -18.21 29.41
CA SER A 137 -1.77 -18.84 30.16
C SER A 137 -1.29 -18.97 31.60
N LEU A 138 -1.18 -17.84 32.28
CA LEU A 138 -1.44 -17.80 33.71
C LEU A 138 -2.95 -17.90 33.87
N ASP A 139 -3.45 -19.12 33.83
CA ASP A 139 -4.58 -19.66 34.61
C ASP A 139 -4.97 -21.01 34.01
N ASP A 140 -4.22 -22.04 34.43
CA ASP A 140 -4.68 -23.42 34.46
C ASP A 140 -5.94 -23.47 35.33
N ASP A 141 -7.10 -23.64 34.71
CA ASP A 141 -8.26 -24.38 35.23
C ASP A 141 -9.54 -23.94 34.48
N PHE A 142 -9.87 -24.54 33.33
CA PHE A 142 -11.30 -24.80 33.01
C PHE A 142 -11.52 -25.82 31.87
N LEU A 143 -11.93 -27.02 32.31
CA LEU A 143 -12.79 -28.03 31.69
C LEU A 143 -12.44 -28.62 30.31
N SER A 144 -11.98 -29.86 30.39
CA SER A 144 -12.25 -30.94 29.43
C SER A 144 -13.72 -31.00 29.03
N ASP A 145 -13.98 -31.19 27.73
CA ASP A 145 -14.81 -32.31 27.24
C ASP A 145 -14.60 -32.46 25.73
N GLU A 146 -14.22 -33.67 25.33
CA GLU A 146 -14.07 -34.11 23.94
C GLU A 146 -15.45 -34.39 23.33
N GLU A 147 -15.77 -33.82 22.17
CA GLU A 147 -16.75 -34.44 21.26
C GLU A 147 -16.29 -34.36 19.80
N ASP A 148 -16.20 -35.57 19.22
CA ASP A 148 -16.05 -35.93 17.81
C ASP A 148 -17.02 -35.16 16.89
N ILE A 149 -16.50 -34.50 15.86
CA ILE A 149 -17.29 -34.10 14.70
C ILE A 149 -16.62 -34.64 13.44
N THR A 150 -17.25 -35.66 12.87
CA THR A 150 -16.95 -36.21 11.55
C THR A 150 -17.52 -35.26 10.48
N PHE A 151 -16.66 -34.80 9.56
CA PHE A 151 -17.06 -33.91 8.46
C PHE A 151 -17.16 -34.75 7.17
N GLU A 152 -18.38 -34.91 6.66
CA GLU A 152 -18.66 -35.56 5.38
C GLU A 152 -18.24 -34.65 4.21
N GLU A 153 -17.54 -35.24 3.23
CA GLU A 153 -17.09 -34.61 2.00
C GLU A 153 -18.29 -34.24 1.11
N TYR A 154 -18.40 -32.96 0.74
CA TYR A 154 -19.20 -32.52 -0.39
C TYR A 154 -18.29 -32.33 -1.61
N GLU A 155 -18.40 -33.25 -2.57
CA GLU A 155 -17.99 -33.03 -3.96
C GLU A 155 -18.99 -32.04 -4.60
N ASP A 156 -18.54 -30.86 -5.04
CA ASP A 156 -19.29 -30.14 -6.09
C ASP A 156 -18.43 -29.18 -6.94
N ASP A 157 -18.65 -29.31 -8.24
CA ASP A 157 -18.39 -28.41 -9.36
C ASP A 157 -17.07 -27.62 -9.44
N SER A 158 -16.06 -28.30 -10.01
CA SER A 158 -14.87 -27.68 -10.60
C SER A 158 -15.24 -26.87 -11.86
N CYS A 159 -15.60 -25.60 -11.67
CA CYS A 159 -15.50 -24.58 -12.70
C CYS A 159 -14.04 -24.51 -13.20
N CYS A 160 -13.83 -24.75 -14.49
CA CYS A 160 -12.54 -24.65 -15.16
C CYS A 160 -12.03 -23.19 -15.14
N PHE A 161 -11.45 -22.75 -14.03
CA PHE A 161 -10.44 -21.69 -14.07
C PHE A 161 -9.25 -22.28 -14.81
N GLN A 162 -8.97 -21.79 -16.01
CA GLN A 162 -7.65 -21.95 -16.60
C GLN A 162 -6.66 -21.25 -15.66
N GLN A 163 -6.09 -22.00 -14.72
CA GLN A 163 -4.94 -21.58 -13.95
C GLN A 163 -3.80 -21.37 -14.95
N VAL A 164 -3.57 -20.10 -15.30
CA VAL A 164 -2.34 -19.70 -15.96
C VAL A 164 -1.22 -20.06 -14.98
N SER A 165 -0.29 -20.92 -15.40
CA SER A 165 0.82 -21.35 -14.55
C SER A 165 1.52 -20.10 -13.99
N PRO A 166 1.68 -19.98 -12.66
CA PRO A 166 2.30 -18.83 -12.01
C PRO A 166 3.71 -18.48 -12.56
N GLU A 167 4.36 -19.43 -13.23
CA GLU A 167 5.69 -19.34 -13.81
C GLU A 167 5.87 -18.27 -14.90
N SER A 168 4.80 -17.79 -15.54
CA SER A 168 4.91 -16.79 -16.61
C SER A 168 4.96 -15.33 -16.13
N PHE A 169 4.88 -15.08 -14.82
CA PHE A 169 4.85 -13.73 -14.24
C PHE A 169 6.13 -13.34 -13.48
N TYR A 170 7.12 -14.23 -13.45
CA TYR A 170 8.32 -14.04 -12.64
C TYR A 170 9.41 -13.31 -13.42
N ASP A 171 9.96 -12.27 -12.79
CA ASP A 171 11.14 -11.58 -13.27
C ASP A 171 12.20 -11.56 -12.17
N GLU A 172 12.95 -12.66 -12.10
CA GLU A 172 14.01 -12.87 -11.12
C GLU A 172 15.14 -11.85 -11.27
N GLU A 173 15.42 -11.41 -12.50
CA GLU A 173 16.41 -10.38 -12.79
C GLU A 173 16.01 -9.04 -12.16
N PHE A 174 14.74 -8.64 -12.33
CA PHE A 174 14.22 -7.43 -11.72
C PHE A 174 14.16 -7.52 -10.19
N ALA A 175 13.71 -8.65 -9.64
CA ALA A 175 13.69 -8.86 -8.19
C ALA A 175 15.11 -8.76 -7.60
N ALA A 176 16.10 -9.35 -8.26
CA ALA A 176 17.51 -9.28 -7.86
C ALA A 176 18.04 -7.84 -7.94
N LYS A 177 17.70 -7.09 -9.00
CA LYS A 177 18.05 -5.66 -9.12
C LYS A 177 17.48 -4.84 -7.96
N VAL A 178 16.20 -5.01 -7.64
CA VAL A 178 15.57 -4.27 -6.53
C VAL A 178 16.21 -4.65 -5.19
N ALA A 179 16.48 -5.94 -4.94
CA ALA A 179 17.16 -6.40 -3.74
C ALA A 179 18.58 -5.82 -3.62
N GLU A 180 19.32 -5.74 -4.72
CA GLU A 180 20.65 -5.11 -4.75
C GLU A 180 20.57 -3.63 -4.35
N GLU A 181 19.60 -2.90 -4.87
CA GLU A 181 19.40 -1.48 -4.56
C GLU A 181 18.96 -1.25 -3.10
N ILE A 182 18.16 -2.15 -2.52
CA ILE A 182 17.83 -2.15 -1.09
C ILE A 182 19.10 -2.38 -0.26
N ASN A 183 19.88 -3.41 -0.58
CA ASN A 183 21.10 -3.74 0.17
C ASN A 183 22.14 -2.61 0.12
N LYS A 184 22.32 -1.95 -1.03
CA LYS A 184 23.21 -0.77 -1.17
C LYS A 184 22.84 0.37 -0.22
N ARG A 185 21.55 0.49 0.13
CA ARG A 185 20.98 1.57 0.94
C ARG A 185 20.67 1.17 2.37
N ALA A 186 21.12 -0.01 2.83
CA ALA A 186 20.93 -0.46 4.21
C ALA A 186 21.23 0.64 5.28
N PRO A 187 22.31 1.44 5.17
CA PRO A 187 22.55 2.53 6.14
C PRO A 187 21.46 3.61 6.14
N LEU A 188 20.93 3.96 4.97
CA LEU A 188 19.85 4.95 4.85
C LEU A 188 18.58 4.43 5.52
N PHE A 189 18.26 3.14 5.36
CA PHE A 189 17.05 2.63 5.98
C PHE A 189 17.14 2.52 7.50
N ILE A 190 18.33 2.24 8.04
CA ILE A 190 18.60 2.35 9.49
C ILE A 190 18.36 3.79 9.96
N GLU A 191 18.85 4.79 9.22
CA GLU A 191 18.56 6.22 9.51
C GLU A 191 17.07 6.52 9.48
N LEU A 192 16.32 5.89 8.57
CA LEU A 192 14.87 6.05 8.47
C LEU A 192 14.09 5.34 9.59
N GLY A 193 14.74 4.59 10.47
CA GLY A 193 14.14 4.03 11.69
C GLY A 193 14.04 2.52 11.74
N ALA A 194 14.70 1.78 10.85
CA ALA A 194 14.80 0.33 11.00
C ALA A 194 15.87 -0.06 12.02
N ASP A 195 15.56 -1.06 12.84
CA ASP A 195 16.37 -1.45 13.99
C ASP A 195 17.63 -2.22 13.53
N SER A 196 17.58 -2.92 12.37
CA SER A 196 18.78 -3.53 11.75
C SER A 196 18.67 -3.76 10.23
N ALA A 197 19.83 -3.96 9.57
CA ALA A 197 19.88 -4.34 8.15
C ALA A 197 19.29 -5.74 7.86
N GLU A 198 19.22 -6.61 8.87
CA GLU A 198 18.66 -7.98 8.75
C GLU A 198 17.13 -7.95 8.59
N GLU A 199 16.47 -6.91 9.09
CA GLU A 199 15.02 -6.70 8.93
C GLU A 199 14.63 -6.45 7.46
N PHE A 200 15.53 -5.91 6.64
CA PHE A 200 15.29 -5.70 5.20
C PHE A 200 15.27 -6.99 4.38
N GLY A 201 15.88 -8.07 4.90
CA GLY A 201 15.74 -9.41 4.34
C GLY A 201 14.36 -10.02 4.61
N ASN A 202 13.59 -9.42 5.52
CA ASN A 202 12.22 -9.82 5.84
C ASN A 202 11.24 -8.91 5.08
N PRO A 203 10.48 -9.41 4.09
CA PRO A 203 9.55 -8.59 3.30
C PRO A 203 8.48 -7.86 4.13
N LEU A 204 8.34 -8.17 5.41
CA LEU A 204 7.27 -7.72 6.29
C LEU A 204 7.72 -6.74 7.39
N TRP A 205 8.97 -6.24 7.40
CA TRP A 205 9.40 -5.29 8.43
C TRP A 205 8.55 -4.02 8.44
N TYR A 206 8.15 -3.53 7.26
CA TYR A 206 7.22 -2.39 7.14
C TYR A 206 5.85 -2.70 7.75
N LEU A 207 5.38 -3.95 7.68
CA LEU A 207 4.14 -4.41 8.29
C LEU A 207 4.27 -4.52 9.81
N HIS A 208 5.42 -4.95 10.33
CA HIS A 208 5.67 -4.99 11.77
C HIS A 208 5.59 -3.58 12.39
N ASP A 209 6.19 -2.59 11.74
CA ASP A 209 6.22 -1.22 12.25
C ASP A 209 4.93 -0.46 12.00
N TYR A 210 4.30 -0.67 10.86
CA TYR A 210 2.95 -0.16 10.59
C TYR A 210 1.93 -0.75 11.56
N LEU A 211 2.01 -2.05 11.86
CA LEU A 211 1.16 -2.69 12.88
C LEU A 211 1.48 -2.20 14.28
N ARG A 212 2.76 -1.99 14.63
CA ARG A 212 3.20 -1.44 15.93
C ARG A 212 2.69 0.00 16.12
N GLU A 213 2.92 0.89 15.16
CA GLU A 213 2.43 2.28 15.21
C GLU A 213 0.89 2.34 15.19
N ALA A 214 0.22 1.49 14.41
CA ALA A 214 -1.23 1.35 14.44
C ALA A 214 -1.70 0.86 15.82
N PHE A 215 -1.09 -0.20 16.37
CA PHE A 215 -1.44 -0.73 17.69
C PHE A 215 -1.24 0.32 18.78
N GLU A 216 -0.15 1.06 18.80
CA GLU A 216 0.10 2.10 19.81
C GLU A 216 -0.92 3.25 19.69
N LYS A 217 -1.27 3.63 18.46
CA LYS A 217 -2.24 4.69 18.18
C LYS A 217 -3.69 4.30 18.52
N TYR A 218 -4.03 3.01 18.47
CA TYR A 218 -5.38 2.50 18.78
C TYR A 218 -5.52 1.91 20.19
N ALA A 219 -4.49 1.28 20.75
CA ALA A 219 -4.45 0.82 22.14
C ALA A 219 -4.38 1.99 23.13
N GLY A 220 -3.72 3.10 22.76
CA GLY A 220 -3.66 4.32 23.55
C GLY A 220 -4.98 5.11 23.65
N LYS A 221 -6.02 4.72 22.90
CA LYS A 221 -7.35 5.35 22.95
C LYS A 221 -8.38 4.60 23.80
N SER A 222 -7.99 3.51 24.48
CA SER A 222 -8.90 2.69 25.30
C SER A 222 -8.91 3.04 26.80
N THR A 223 -8.27 4.12 27.23
CA THR A 223 -8.36 4.55 28.64
C THR A 223 -8.55 6.06 28.78
N ASN A 224 -9.76 6.39 29.24
CA ASN A 224 -10.33 7.67 29.70
C ASN A 224 -10.90 8.63 28.65
#